data_AF-A0A7G2IT97-F1
#
_entry.id   AF-A0A7G2IT97-F1
#
_cell.length_a   1.000
_cell.length_b   1.000
_cell.length_c   1.000
_cell.angle_alpha   90.00
_cell.angle_beta   90.00
_cell.angle_gamma   90.00
#
_symmetry.space_group_name_H-M   'P 1'
#
loop_
_entity.id
_entity.type
_entity.pdbx_description
1 polymer ?
#
loop_
_entity_poly.entity_id
_entity_poly.type
_entity_poly.pdbx_seq_one_letter_code
_entity_poly.pdbx_strand_id
1 'polypeptide(L)'
;MTGTIINPAMPNLTRQGRAPSTVNKQMAVLSEMLKLANRSQFILHAPYEGVSRLKLSKNDPDPLLLHEYQALIAALPRSQALIIIVAVHTGMRPGEICALAWEDIDLVKGEIHVSRSLTNKRVFVPPKTDAGIRTITLLKPALDALKEQYEVTGANPKQEIRFHHREIGKTEQQSLRFVFSPTAYSSKKAVTSPRTRLPMAGSEALNLQISAKGILISHGIPTHAGR
;
A
#
# COMPACT_ATOMS: atom_id res chain seq x y z
N MET A 1 22.36 19.91 11.43
CA MET A 1 21.05 19.65 10.79
C MET A 1 20.76 20.57 9.59
N THR A 2 21.76 21.32 9.11
CA THR A 2 21.76 22.04 7.84
C THR A 2 23.20 22.00 7.30
N GLY A 3 23.40 21.34 6.16
CA GLY A 3 24.69 21.21 5.49
C GLY A 3 24.47 20.78 4.05
N THR A 4 25.13 21.44 3.11
CA THR A 4 24.98 21.27 1.65
C THR A 4 25.66 19.98 1.19
N ILE A 5 24.94 19.15 0.45
CA ILE A 5 25.53 18.08 -0.36
C ILE A 5 25.32 18.49 -1.83
N ILE A 6 26.40 18.61 -2.59
CA ILE A 6 26.37 18.93 -4.02
C ILE A 6 26.78 17.66 -4.77
N ASN A 7 25.88 17.14 -5.62
CA ASN A 7 26.15 15.98 -6.47
C ASN A 7 26.64 16.46 -7.85
N PRO A 8 27.89 16.13 -8.27
CA PRO A 8 28.50 16.68 -9.48
C PRO A 8 27.87 16.21 -10.80
N ALA A 9 26.99 15.20 -10.80
CA ALA A 9 26.27 14.75 -12.00
C ALA A 9 24.93 15.49 -12.24
N MET A 10 24.42 16.25 -11.25
CA MET A 10 23.13 16.99 -11.33
C MET A 10 23.22 18.35 -10.61
N PRO A 11 23.72 19.41 -11.28
CA PRO A 11 24.09 20.68 -10.63
C PRO A 11 22.91 21.55 -10.14
N ASN A 12 21.66 21.26 -10.55
CA ASN A 12 20.47 22.05 -10.21
C ASN A 12 19.65 21.50 -9.02
N LEU A 13 20.14 20.49 -8.30
CA LEU A 13 19.44 19.87 -7.18
C LEU A 13 20.22 20.00 -5.87
N THR A 14 20.37 21.22 -5.37
CA THR A 14 20.86 21.51 -4.02
C THR A 14 19.80 21.19 -2.97
N ARG A 15 19.59 19.91 -2.63
CA ARG A 15 18.72 19.54 -1.49
C ARG A 15 19.47 19.66 -0.16
N GLN A 16 19.47 20.87 0.40
CA GLN A 16 19.77 21.07 1.82
C GLN A 16 18.50 20.83 2.67
N GLY A 17 18.53 19.80 3.52
CA GLY A 17 17.53 19.61 4.58
C GLY A 17 16.39 18.62 4.29
N ARG A 18 15.53 18.41 5.30
CA ARG A 18 14.35 17.54 5.21
C ARG A 18 13.18 18.28 4.57
N ALA A 19 12.31 17.55 3.87
CA ALA A 19 11.08 18.13 3.32
C ALA A 19 10.23 18.79 4.43
N PRO A 20 9.59 19.96 4.18
CA PRO A 20 8.81 20.66 5.19
C PRO A 20 7.70 19.80 5.82
N SER A 21 7.11 18.90 5.04
CA SER A 21 6.11 17.94 5.52
C SER A 21 6.70 16.93 6.52
N THR A 22 7.95 16.50 6.33
CA THR A 22 8.67 15.64 7.25
C THR A 22 9.04 16.38 8.53
N VAL A 23 9.55 17.63 8.42
CA VAL A 23 9.85 18.48 9.58
C VAL A 23 8.58 18.69 10.42
N ASN A 24 7.48 19.07 9.78
CA ASN A 24 6.19 19.27 10.44
C ASN A 24 5.65 17.99 11.14
N LYS A 25 5.94 16.80 10.60
CA LYS A 25 5.60 15.53 11.28
C LYS A 25 6.46 15.31 12.51
N GLN A 26 7.77 15.57 12.43
CA GLN A 26 8.68 15.44 13.56
C GLN A 26 8.35 16.44 14.67
N MET A 27 8.11 17.70 14.31
CA MET A 27 7.66 18.73 15.25
C MET A 27 6.34 18.35 15.92
N ALA A 28 5.39 17.78 15.17
CA ALA A 28 4.14 17.30 15.76
C ALA A 28 4.37 16.23 16.82
N VAL A 29 5.22 15.22 16.53
CA VAL A 29 5.53 14.15 17.51
C VAL A 29 6.16 14.74 18.77
N LEU A 30 7.13 15.63 18.63
CA LEU A 30 7.77 16.29 19.78
C LEU A 30 6.78 17.14 20.59
N SER A 31 5.95 17.93 19.93
CA SER A 31 4.91 18.72 20.60
C SER A 31 3.92 17.84 21.35
N GLU A 32 3.51 16.68 20.80
CA GLU A 32 2.64 15.74 21.50
C GLU A 32 3.33 15.09 22.71
N MET A 33 4.63 14.78 22.63
CA MET A 33 5.40 14.30 23.78
C MET A 33 5.45 15.35 24.90
N LEU A 34 5.70 16.62 24.57
CA LEU A 34 5.72 17.72 25.55
C LEU A 34 4.33 18.00 26.14
N LYS A 35 3.26 17.90 25.34
CA LYS A 35 1.87 17.98 25.84
C LYS A 35 1.55 16.84 26.80
N LEU A 36 2.01 15.62 26.51
CA LEU A 36 1.86 14.50 27.43
C LEU A 36 2.62 14.77 28.74
N ALA A 37 3.88 15.21 28.67
CA ALA A 37 4.68 15.54 29.84
C ALA A 37 4.04 16.63 30.72
N ASN A 38 3.49 17.68 30.11
CA ASN A 38 2.78 18.75 30.83
C ASN A 38 1.48 18.24 31.48
N ARG A 39 0.66 17.48 30.74
CA ARG A 39 -0.58 16.87 31.30
C ARG A 39 -0.29 15.91 32.46
N SER A 40 0.82 15.18 32.38
CA SER A 40 1.28 14.27 33.44
C SER A 40 2.07 14.98 34.54
N GLN A 41 2.18 16.32 34.50
CA GLN A 41 2.85 17.16 35.51
C GLN A 41 4.36 16.87 35.69
N PHE A 42 5.02 16.28 34.68
CA PHE A 42 6.49 16.16 34.66
C PHE A 42 7.18 17.50 34.36
N ILE A 43 6.47 18.38 33.66
CA ILE A 43 6.86 19.77 33.44
C ILE A 43 5.66 20.66 33.81
N LEU A 44 5.93 21.83 34.37
CA LEU A 44 4.89 22.75 34.85
C LEU A 44 4.52 23.84 33.83
N HIS A 45 5.35 24.03 32.81
CA HIS A 45 5.15 25.02 31.75
C HIS A 45 4.85 24.33 30.42
N ALA A 46 4.30 25.07 29.46
CA ALA A 46 3.85 24.57 28.17
C ALA A 46 4.81 24.94 27.01
N PRO A 47 6.00 24.30 26.89
CA PRO A 47 7.01 24.65 25.89
C PRO A 47 6.56 24.42 24.43
N TYR A 48 5.42 23.75 24.23
CA TYR A 48 4.85 23.50 22.91
C TYR A 48 4.01 24.66 22.36
N GLU A 49 3.60 25.64 23.18
CA GLU A 49 2.64 26.68 22.77
C GLU A 49 3.17 27.69 21.74
N GLY A 50 4.49 27.76 21.51
CA GLY A 50 5.12 28.61 20.49
C GLY A 50 5.50 27.91 19.19
N VAL A 51 5.24 26.60 19.07
CA VAL A 51 5.75 25.81 17.95
C VAL A 51 4.89 25.99 16.71
N SER A 52 5.35 26.84 15.79
CA SER A 52 4.69 27.06 14.49
C SER A 52 5.12 26.03 13.44
N ARG A 53 4.16 25.59 12.61
CA ARG A 53 4.41 24.67 11.49
C ARG A 53 4.94 25.41 10.28
N LEU A 54 5.81 24.77 9.51
CA LEU A 54 6.24 25.27 8.21
C LEU A 54 5.05 25.31 7.25
N LYS A 55 4.93 26.39 6.47
CA LYS A 55 3.91 26.50 5.42
C LYS A 55 4.15 25.45 4.34
N LEU A 56 3.08 24.83 3.88
CA LEU A 56 3.07 23.85 2.81
C LEU A 56 2.08 24.33 1.75
N SER A 57 2.51 24.42 0.50
CA SER A 57 1.55 24.46 -0.61
C SER A 57 0.82 23.11 -0.66
N LYS A 58 -0.50 23.16 -0.77
CA LYS A 58 -1.27 21.97 -1.13
C LYS A 58 -1.18 21.86 -2.65
N ASN A 59 -0.72 20.73 -3.14
CA ASN A 59 -0.87 20.42 -4.55
C ASN A 59 -2.29 19.90 -4.75
N ASP A 60 -2.96 20.38 -5.79
CA ASP A 60 -4.25 19.83 -6.17
C ASP A 60 -4.08 18.38 -6.62
N PRO A 61 -5.04 17.49 -6.28
CA PRO A 61 -5.01 16.12 -6.78
C PRO A 61 -5.17 16.14 -8.30
N ASP A 62 -4.30 15.42 -9.00
CA ASP A 62 -4.35 15.21 -10.44
C ASP A 62 -4.92 13.80 -10.71
N PRO A 63 -6.24 13.68 -10.95
CA PRO A 63 -6.88 12.39 -11.15
C PRO A 63 -6.61 11.84 -12.56
N LEU A 64 -6.47 10.52 -12.66
CA LEU A 64 -6.35 9.84 -13.96
C LEU A 64 -7.57 10.13 -14.84
N LEU A 65 -7.31 10.57 -16.06
CA LEU A 65 -8.35 10.73 -17.08
C LEU A 65 -8.74 9.38 -17.67
N LEU A 66 -9.95 9.30 -18.25
CA LEU A 66 -10.48 8.04 -18.80
C LEU A 66 -9.56 7.43 -19.87
N HIS A 67 -8.99 8.25 -20.76
CA HIS A 67 -8.09 7.78 -21.81
C HIS A 67 -6.75 7.29 -21.25
N GLU A 68 -6.22 7.93 -20.20
CA GLU A 68 -5.00 7.50 -19.51
C GLU A 68 -5.24 6.18 -18.78
N TYR A 69 -6.39 6.02 -18.14
CA TYR A 69 -6.81 4.77 -17.53
C TYR A 69 -6.86 3.64 -18.57
N GLN A 70 -7.49 3.87 -19.72
CA GLN A 70 -7.56 2.88 -20.80
C GLN A 70 -6.16 2.52 -21.33
N ALA A 71 -5.30 3.52 -21.56
CA ALA A 71 -3.93 3.31 -21.99
C ALA A 71 -3.11 2.52 -20.95
N LEU A 72 -3.28 2.82 -19.66
CA LEU A 72 -2.63 2.12 -18.55
C LEU A 72 -3.04 0.64 -18.52
N ILE A 73 -4.34 0.35 -18.61
CA ILE A 73 -4.85 -1.02 -18.60
C ILE A 73 -4.36 -1.80 -19.83
N ALA A 74 -4.25 -1.15 -20.99
CA ALA A 74 -3.74 -1.77 -22.22
C ALA A 74 -2.24 -2.06 -22.18
N ALA A 75 -1.45 -1.25 -21.46
CA ALA A 75 0.00 -1.40 -21.36
C ALA A 75 0.45 -2.46 -20.35
N LEU A 76 -0.42 -2.86 -19.41
CA LEU A 76 -0.07 -3.78 -18.32
C LEU A 76 -0.33 -5.25 -18.68
N PRO A 77 0.44 -6.21 -18.13
CA PRO A 77 0.08 -7.62 -18.15
C PRO A 77 -1.31 -7.83 -17.57
N ARG A 78 -2.10 -8.76 -18.14
CA ARG A 78 -3.51 -8.93 -17.77
C ARG A 78 -3.72 -9.14 -16.27
N SER A 79 -2.87 -9.93 -15.63
CA SER A 79 -2.92 -10.15 -14.17
C SER A 79 -2.76 -8.87 -13.35
N GLN A 80 -1.94 -7.92 -13.79
CA GLN A 80 -1.77 -6.62 -13.14
C GLN A 80 -2.93 -5.68 -13.48
N ALA A 81 -3.39 -5.70 -14.73
CA ALA A 81 -4.54 -4.93 -15.17
C ALA A 81 -5.80 -5.24 -14.35
N LEU A 82 -6.07 -6.53 -14.06
CA LEU A 82 -7.21 -6.95 -13.23
C LEU A 82 -7.18 -6.33 -11.83
N ILE A 83 -6.00 -6.24 -11.20
CA ILE A 83 -5.82 -5.57 -9.89
C ILE A 83 -6.22 -4.10 -9.99
N ILE A 84 -5.78 -3.40 -11.03
CA ILE A 84 -6.07 -1.97 -11.22
C ILE A 84 -7.54 -1.74 -11.55
N ILE A 85 -8.16 -2.58 -12.37
CA ILE A 85 -9.60 -2.52 -12.68
C ILE A 85 -10.41 -2.62 -11.38
N VAL A 86 -10.12 -3.63 -10.55
CA VAL A 86 -10.81 -3.79 -9.26
C VAL A 86 -10.52 -2.60 -8.34
N ALA A 87 -9.28 -2.12 -8.26
CA ALA A 87 -8.92 -0.99 -7.41
C ALA A 87 -9.69 0.30 -7.76
N VAL A 88 -9.75 0.64 -9.05
CA VAL A 88 -10.39 1.87 -9.54
C VAL A 88 -11.91 1.80 -9.36
N HIS A 89 -12.53 0.66 -9.66
CA HIS A 89 -13.99 0.53 -9.59
C HIS A 89 -14.53 0.31 -8.17
N THR A 90 -13.72 -0.16 -7.23
CA THR A 90 -14.16 -0.39 -5.83
C THR A 90 -13.67 0.69 -4.86
N GLY A 91 -12.64 1.47 -5.24
CA GLY A 91 -12.02 2.45 -4.36
C GLY A 91 -11.37 1.84 -3.12
N MET A 92 -11.07 0.55 -3.13
CA MET A 92 -10.40 -0.13 -2.02
C MET A 92 -8.96 0.34 -1.87
N ARG A 93 -8.48 0.40 -0.63
CA ARG A 93 -7.07 0.74 -0.37
C ARG A 93 -6.15 -0.40 -0.84
N PRO A 94 -4.91 -0.13 -1.24
CA PRO A 94 -3.99 -1.18 -1.68
C PRO A 94 -3.82 -2.32 -0.66
N GLY A 95 -3.77 -2.01 0.63
CA GLY A 95 -3.71 -3.03 1.68
C GLY A 95 -4.98 -3.89 1.76
N GLU A 96 -6.16 -3.31 1.51
CA GLU A 96 -7.44 -4.02 1.48
C GLU A 96 -7.49 -4.97 0.26
N ILE A 97 -7.04 -4.50 -0.90
CA ILE A 97 -6.96 -5.31 -2.14
C ILE A 97 -5.99 -6.48 -1.97
N CYS A 98 -4.80 -6.23 -1.42
CA CYS A 98 -3.80 -7.28 -1.17
C CYS A 98 -4.27 -8.32 -0.14
N ALA A 99 -5.21 -7.97 0.73
CA ALA A 99 -5.78 -8.90 1.70
C ALA A 99 -7.07 -9.56 1.19
N LEU A 100 -7.62 -9.16 0.05
CA LEU A 100 -8.91 -9.65 -0.42
C LEU A 100 -8.87 -11.16 -0.69
N ALA A 101 -9.82 -11.89 -0.09
CA ALA A 101 -9.97 -13.33 -0.28
C ALA A 101 -11.29 -13.65 -0.98
N TRP A 102 -11.37 -14.80 -1.64
CA TRP A 102 -12.61 -15.24 -2.29
C TRP A 102 -13.74 -15.46 -1.30
N GLU A 103 -13.43 -15.78 -0.04
CA GLU A 103 -14.40 -15.87 1.04
C GLU A 103 -15.07 -14.52 1.38
N ASP A 104 -14.49 -13.39 0.95
CA ASP A 104 -15.09 -12.06 1.14
C ASP A 104 -16.01 -11.65 -0.01
N ILE A 105 -16.10 -12.44 -1.08
CA ILE A 105 -16.75 -12.03 -2.33
C ILE A 105 -17.96 -12.91 -2.61
N ASP A 106 -19.12 -12.28 -2.73
CA ASP A 106 -20.31 -12.91 -3.28
C ASP A 106 -20.40 -12.54 -4.77
N LEU A 107 -19.91 -13.42 -5.65
CA LEU A 107 -19.95 -13.22 -7.10
C LEU A 107 -21.37 -13.29 -7.68
N VAL A 108 -22.33 -13.88 -6.96
CA VAL A 108 -23.73 -14.01 -7.41
C VAL A 108 -24.47 -12.71 -7.13
N LYS A 109 -24.34 -12.17 -5.91
CA LYS A 109 -24.89 -10.85 -5.57
C LYS A 109 -24.09 -9.70 -6.14
N GLY A 110 -22.82 -9.95 -6.48
CA GLY A 110 -21.89 -8.93 -6.94
C GLY A 110 -21.49 -8.01 -5.78
N GLU A 111 -21.05 -8.57 -4.65
CA GLU A 111 -20.67 -7.81 -3.47
C GLU A 111 -19.29 -8.22 -2.94
N ILE A 112 -18.53 -7.26 -2.44
CA ILE A 112 -17.28 -7.48 -1.70
C ILE A 112 -17.48 -7.02 -0.26
N HIS A 113 -17.17 -7.90 0.69
CA HIS A 113 -17.10 -7.54 2.10
C HIS A 113 -15.66 -7.20 2.54
N VAL A 114 -15.37 -5.91 2.71
CA VAL A 114 -14.03 -5.47 3.12
C VAL A 114 -13.86 -5.64 4.62
N SER A 115 -13.17 -6.69 5.04
CA SER A 115 -12.96 -7.02 6.46
C SER A 115 -11.50 -6.96 6.91
N ARG A 116 -10.54 -6.92 5.97
CA ARG A 116 -9.11 -7.10 6.23
C ARG A 116 -8.25 -6.13 5.42
N SER A 117 -7.06 -5.84 5.93
CA SER A 117 -6.02 -5.08 5.25
C SER A 117 -4.64 -5.67 5.55
N LEU A 118 -3.79 -5.74 4.52
CA LEU A 118 -2.39 -6.09 4.64
C LEU A 118 -1.56 -4.83 4.86
N THR A 119 -0.77 -4.80 5.93
CA THR A 119 0.15 -3.68 6.20
C THR A 119 1.45 -3.81 5.39
N ASN A 120 2.22 -2.73 5.30
CA ASN A 120 3.56 -2.76 4.69
C ASN A 120 4.52 -3.74 5.39
N LYS A 121 4.25 -4.10 6.65
CA LYS A 121 5.01 -5.11 7.42
C LYS A 121 4.51 -6.54 7.14
N ARG A 122 3.64 -6.73 6.15
CA ARG A 122 3.00 -8.02 5.80
C ARG A 122 2.19 -8.64 6.94
N VAL A 123 1.63 -7.80 7.81
CA VAL A 123 0.74 -8.23 8.89
C VAL A 123 -0.70 -7.96 8.47
N PHE A 124 -1.57 -8.95 8.64
CA PHE A 124 -3.02 -8.82 8.42
C PHE A 124 -3.67 -8.18 9.65
N VAL A 125 -4.40 -7.09 9.41
CA VAL A 125 -5.06 -6.27 10.44
C VAL A 125 -6.45 -5.86 9.97
N PRO A 126 -7.36 -5.46 10.86
CA PRO A 126 -8.61 -4.83 10.43
C PRO A 126 -8.32 -3.54 9.66
N PRO A 127 -9.26 -3.08 8.81
CA PRO A 127 -9.15 -1.80 8.15
C PRO A 127 -8.80 -0.69 9.14
N LYS A 128 -8.00 0.28 8.66
CA LYS A 128 -7.43 1.36 9.47
C LYS A 128 -8.47 2.15 10.29
N THR A 129 -9.71 2.18 9.82
CA THR A 129 -10.84 2.89 10.39
C THR A 129 -12.05 1.95 10.47
N ASP A 130 -12.95 2.14 11.44
CA ASP A 130 -14.19 1.34 11.53
C ASP A 130 -15.07 1.47 10.29
N ALA A 131 -15.18 2.69 9.73
CA ALA A 131 -15.81 2.93 8.44
C ALA A 131 -15.13 2.19 7.25
N GLY A 132 -13.95 1.62 7.47
CA GLY A 132 -13.27 0.80 6.48
C GLY A 132 -13.90 -0.59 6.34
N ILE A 133 -14.59 -1.09 7.38
CA ILE A 133 -15.35 -2.33 7.33
C ILE A 133 -16.68 -2.03 6.64
N ARG A 134 -16.82 -2.47 5.39
CA ARG A 134 -17.97 -2.13 4.54
C ARG A 134 -18.21 -3.17 3.48
N THR A 135 -19.44 -3.22 2.99
CA THR A 135 -19.79 -3.98 1.79
C THR A 135 -19.79 -3.05 0.59
N ILE A 136 -19.16 -3.46 -0.50
CA ILE A 136 -19.07 -2.72 -1.76
C ILE A 136 -19.83 -3.49 -2.84
N THR A 137 -20.84 -2.86 -3.44
CA THR A 137 -21.54 -3.42 -4.60
C THR A 137 -20.66 -3.28 -5.84
N LEU A 138 -20.50 -4.37 -6.58
CA LEU A 138 -19.63 -4.46 -7.74
C LEU A 138 -20.30 -3.91 -8.99
N LEU A 139 -19.64 -2.94 -9.62
CA LEU A 139 -19.95 -2.53 -10.98
C LEU A 139 -19.54 -3.64 -11.96
N LYS A 140 -20.22 -3.68 -13.12
CA LYS A 140 -20.00 -4.71 -14.15
C LYS A 140 -18.51 -4.90 -14.53
N PRO A 141 -17.70 -3.85 -14.76
CA PRO A 141 -16.27 -4.02 -15.06
C PRO A 141 -15.47 -4.70 -13.93
N ALA A 142 -15.80 -4.42 -12.67
CA ALA A 142 -15.16 -5.05 -11.52
C ALA A 142 -15.58 -6.51 -11.36
N LEU A 143 -16.87 -6.80 -11.57
CA LEU A 143 -17.40 -8.16 -11.52
C LEU A 143 -16.78 -9.03 -12.61
N ASP A 144 -16.70 -8.53 -13.85
CA ASP A 144 -16.11 -9.26 -14.97
C ASP A 144 -14.62 -9.51 -14.73
N ALA A 145 -13.89 -8.51 -14.21
CA ALA A 145 -12.49 -8.68 -13.82
C ALA A 145 -12.30 -9.71 -12.71
N LEU A 146 -13.19 -9.76 -11.71
CA LEU A 146 -13.14 -10.77 -10.65
C LEU A 146 -13.48 -12.16 -11.17
N LYS A 147 -14.43 -12.30 -12.09
CA LYS A 147 -14.72 -13.59 -12.72
C LYS A 147 -13.51 -14.12 -13.49
N GLU A 148 -12.85 -13.26 -14.26
CA GLU A 148 -11.62 -13.64 -14.97
C GLU A 148 -10.50 -14.03 -13.99
N GLN A 149 -10.34 -13.28 -12.89
CA GLN A 149 -9.37 -13.61 -11.86
C GLN A 149 -9.70 -14.93 -11.14
N TYR A 150 -10.99 -15.27 -10.99
CA TYR A 150 -11.45 -16.50 -10.36
C TYR A 150 -11.02 -17.74 -11.15
N GLU A 151 -10.99 -17.68 -12.48
CA GLU A 151 -10.47 -18.78 -13.31
C GLU A 151 -8.99 -19.08 -13.02
N VAL A 152 -8.22 -18.07 -12.59
CA VAL A 152 -6.79 -18.20 -12.32
C VAL A 152 -6.51 -18.61 -10.87
N THR A 153 -7.19 -17.99 -9.91
CA THR A 153 -6.87 -18.17 -8.47
C THR A 153 -7.97 -18.81 -7.65
N GLY A 154 -9.16 -19.03 -8.22
CA GLY A 154 -10.31 -19.62 -7.54
C GLY A 154 -10.08 -21.08 -7.14
N ALA A 155 -9.19 -21.80 -7.81
CA ALA A 155 -8.81 -23.18 -7.46
C ALA A 155 -7.59 -23.28 -6.52
N ASN A 156 -6.97 -22.15 -6.15
CA ASN A 156 -5.75 -22.17 -5.34
C ASN A 156 -6.01 -22.78 -3.94
N PRO A 157 -5.00 -23.41 -3.33
CA PRO A 157 -5.11 -23.86 -1.95
C PRO A 157 -5.32 -22.66 -1.03
N LYS A 158 -6.08 -22.88 0.05
CA LYS A 158 -6.20 -21.89 1.11
C LYS A 158 -4.86 -21.71 1.81
N GLN A 159 -4.56 -20.48 2.20
CA GLN A 159 -3.38 -20.11 2.95
C GLN A 159 -3.80 -19.77 4.38
N GLU A 160 -3.05 -20.30 5.35
CA GLU A 160 -3.22 -19.95 6.74
C GLU A 160 -2.55 -18.62 7.03
N ILE A 161 -3.29 -17.70 7.65
CA ILE A 161 -2.80 -16.40 8.05
C ILE A 161 -3.13 -16.11 9.51
N ARG A 162 -2.25 -15.34 10.14
CA ARG A 162 -2.50 -14.76 11.46
C ARG A 162 -3.07 -13.35 11.30
N PHE A 163 -4.34 -13.20 11.66
CA PHE A 163 -5.03 -11.93 11.71
C PHE A 163 -4.85 -11.27 13.07
N HIS A 164 -4.40 -10.02 13.11
CA HIS A 164 -4.17 -9.25 14.32
C HIS A 164 -5.31 -8.26 14.54
N HIS A 165 -6.06 -8.44 15.63
CA HIS A 165 -7.11 -7.51 16.03
C HIS A 165 -6.51 -6.20 16.57
N ARG A 166 -7.35 -5.18 16.78
CA ARG A 166 -6.88 -3.88 17.32
C ARG A 166 -6.40 -3.98 18.77
N GLU A 167 -6.99 -4.89 19.53
CA GLU A 167 -6.59 -5.20 20.89
C GLU A 167 -5.19 -5.83 20.90
N ILE A 168 -4.32 -5.35 21.77
CA ILE A 168 -2.93 -5.83 21.87
C ILE A 168 -2.95 -7.33 22.22
N GLY A 169 -2.24 -8.12 21.42
CA GLY A 169 -2.08 -9.56 21.64
C GLY A 169 -3.24 -10.43 21.15
N LYS A 170 -4.37 -9.86 20.74
CA LYS A 170 -5.51 -10.61 20.22
C LYS A 170 -5.27 -10.98 18.75
N THR A 171 -5.12 -12.27 18.50
CA THR A 171 -4.89 -12.81 17.15
C THR A 171 -5.82 -13.96 16.85
N GLU A 172 -6.14 -14.12 15.58
CA GLU A 172 -7.02 -15.17 15.05
C GLU A 172 -6.34 -15.85 13.88
N GLN A 173 -6.46 -17.18 13.77
CA GLN A 173 -5.99 -17.93 12.61
C GLN A 173 -7.12 -18.03 11.59
N GLN A 174 -6.82 -17.68 10.34
CA GLN A 174 -7.79 -17.73 9.25
C GLN A 174 -7.21 -18.53 8.08
N SER A 175 -8.05 -19.34 7.44
CA SER A 175 -7.69 -20.12 6.24
C SER A 175 -8.43 -19.55 5.04
N LEU A 176 -7.71 -18.86 4.17
CA LEU A 176 -8.30 -18.00 3.13
C LEU A 176 -7.69 -18.28 1.76
N ARG A 177 -8.48 -18.11 0.71
CA ARG A 177 -8.00 -18.16 -0.67
C ARG A 177 -7.88 -16.74 -1.21
N PHE A 178 -6.66 -16.22 -1.28
CA PHE A 178 -6.45 -14.86 -1.78
C PHE A 178 -6.81 -14.70 -3.26
N VAL A 179 -7.53 -13.62 -3.57
CA VAL A 179 -7.93 -13.26 -4.94
C VAL A 179 -6.70 -12.98 -5.78
N PHE A 180 -5.78 -12.17 -5.23
CA PHE A 180 -4.51 -11.85 -5.85
C PHE A 180 -3.40 -12.54 -5.06
N SER A 181 -2.78 -13.55 -5.68
CA SER A 181 -1.67 -14.27 -5.06
C SER A 181 -0.40 -13.44 -5.13
N PRO A 182 0.33 -13.26 -4.01
CA PRO A 182 1.70 -12.73 -4.02
C PRO A 182 2.71 -13.65 -4.71
N THR A 183 2.31 -14.88 -5.06
CA THR A 183 3.21 -15.96 -5.46
C THR A 183 2.91 -16.43 -6.88
N ALA A 184 3.52 -15.77 -7.87
CA ALA A 184 3.82 -16.34 -9.19
C ALA A 184 4.80 -15.47 -10.00
N TYR A 185 5.86 -14.93 -9.39
CA TYR A 185 7.10 -14.68 -10.16
C TYR A 185 7.95 -15.93 -10.05
N SER A 186 7.71 -16.88 -10.96
CA SER A 186 8.50 -18.09 -11.14
C SER A 186 9.97 -17.71 -11.33
N SER A 187 10.80 -17.99 -10.33
CA SER A 187 12.25 -17.94 -10.43
C SER A 187 12.74 -19.08 -11.33
N LYS A 188 12.65 -18.90 -12.65
CA LYS A 188 13.43 -19.72 -13.59
C LYS A 188 14.85 -19.18 -13.67
N LYS A 189 15.76 -19.74 -12.87
CA LYS A 189 17.18 -19.86 -13.22
C LYS A 189 17.75 -21.13 -12.60
N ALA A 190 18.07 -22.08 -13.47
CA ALA A 190 18.86 -23.27 -13.18
C ALA A 190 20.33 -22.88 -13.01
N VAL A 191 21.01 -23.39 -11.97
CA VAL A 191 22.43 -23.81 -11.98
C VAL A 191 22.61 -24.87 -10.89
N THR A 192 23.40 -25.89 -11.25
CA THR A 192 23.57 -27.23 -10.69
C THR A 192 24.64 -27.31 -9.57
N SER A 193 24.43 -28.25 -8.63
CA SER A 193 25.43 -29.03 -7.86
C SER A 193 25.97 -28.50 -6.49
N PRO A 194 26.41 -29.41 -5.57
CA PRO A 194 25.88 -29.45 -4.20
C PRO A 194 26.93 -29.27 -3.09
N ARG A 195 26.51 -28.78 -1.91
CA ARG A 195 27.01 -29.25 -0.61
C ARG A 195 26.12 -28.86 0.57
N THR A 196 25.52 -29.92 1.12
CA THR A 196 24.98 -30.18 2.46
C THR A 196 25.15 -29.13 3.57
N ARG A 197 24.02 -28.57 4.05
CA ARG A 197 23.56 -28.60 5.47
C ARG A 197 22.11 -28.08 5.57
N LEU A 198 21.26 -28.85 6.26
CA LEU A 198 19.80 -28.69 6.47
C LEU A 198 19.48 -27.75 7.67
N PRO A 199 18.22 -27.29 7.88
CA PRO A 199 17.81 -25.92 7.59
C PRO A 199 17.44 -25.10 8.86
N MET A 200 17.68 -23.79 8.81
CA MET A 200 17.00 -22.81 9.66
C MET A 200 16.25 -21.86 8.73
N ALA A 201 14.96 -22.15 8.53
CA ALA A 201 14.09 -21.44 7.58
C ALA A 201 13.70 -20.07 8.13
N GLY A 202 14.37 -19.02 7.64
CA GLY A 202 14.10 -17.64 7.98
C GLY A 202 14.32 -16.73 6.78
N SER A 203 13.23 -16.42 6.09
CA SER A 203 13.01 -15.24 5.24
C SER A 203 14.15 -14.82 4.30
N GLU A 204 14.15 -15.34 3.07
CA GLU A 204 14.77 -14.65 1.94
C GLU A 204 13.81 -14.61 0.75
N ALA A 205 13.78 -13.44 0.10
CA ALA A 205 13.16 -13.11 -1.18
C ALA A 205 11.63 -13.21 -1.28
N LEU A 206 10.96 -12.06 -1.08
CA LEU A 206 9.75 -11.74 -1.85
C LEU A 206 9.73 -10.22 -2.09
N ASN A 207 10.51 -9.83 -3.07
CA ASN A 207 10.57 -8.48 -3.61
C ASN A 207 9.29 -8.24 -4.42
N LEU A 208 8.31 -7.54 -3.85
CA LEU A 208 7.34 -6.76 -4.61
C LEU A 208 6.78 -5.66 -3.70
N GLN A 209 7.40 -4.48 -3.78
CA GLN A 209 6.77 -3.25 -3.35
C GLN A 209 5.69 -2.92 -4.37
N ILE A 210 4.42 -3.18 -4.06
CA ILE A 210 3.34 -2.39 -4.66
C ILE A 210 3.40 -1.03 -3.96
N SER A 211 4.35 -0.20 -4.39
CA SER A 211 4.37 1.21 -4.06
C SER A 211 3.29 1.87 -4.90
N ALA A 212 2.07 1.88 -4.39
CA ALA A 212 0.94 2.68 -4.92
C ALA A 212 1.20 4.21 -4.82
N LYS A 213 2.44 4.62 -4.57
CA LYS A 213 2.90 6.01 -4.56
C LYS A 213 3.85 6.33 -5.74
N GLY A 214 4.21 5.33 -6.56
CA GLY A 214 5.22 5.47 -7.62
C GLY A 214 4.80 5.00 -9.02
N ILE A 215 3.65 4.35 -9.21
CA ILE A 215 3.17 3.89 -10.53
C ILE A 215 2.44 5.04 -11.28
N LEU A 216 3.02 6.24 -11.21
CA LEU A 216 2.63 7.40 -12.03
C LEU A 216 3.84 8.14 -12.60
N ILE A 217 5.08 7.69 -12.36
CA ILE A 217 6.28 8.39 -12.80
C ILE A 217 7.34 7.39 -13.27
N SER A 218 7.13 6.73 -14.40
CA SER A 218 8.24 6.11 -15.18
C SER A 218 7.81 5.53 -16.53
N HIS A 219 6.92 6.17 -17.29
CA HIS A 219 6.86 5.93 -18.73
C HIS A 219 6.63 7.28 -19.38
N GLY A 220 7.63 7.72 -20.15
CA GLY A 220 7.65 9.03 -20.81
C GLY A 220 6.53 9.15 -21.83
N ILE A 221 5.36 9.55 -21.35
CA ILE A 221 4.31 10.13 -22.18
C ILE A 221 4.64 11.62 -22.27
N PRO A 222 4.89 12.17 -23.48
CA PRO A 222 5.19 13.58 -23.64
C PRO A 222 3.99 14.42 -23.18
N THR A 223 4.19 15.22 -22.13
CA THR A 223 3.27 16.27 -21.74
C THR A 223 3.30 17.35 -22.83
N HIS A 224 2.25 17.43 -23.64
CA HIS A 224 2.09 18.53 -24.58
C HIS A 224 1.86 19.84 -23.80
N ALA A 225 2.83 20.75 -23.93
CA ALA A 225 2.68 22.15 -23.58
C ALA A 225 1.74 22.86 -24.56
N GLY A 226 0.91 23.78 -24.04
CA GLY A 226 0.02 24.68 -24.77
C GLY A 226 -1.39 24.60 -24.18
N ARG A 227 -1.99 25.66 -23.66
CA ARG A 227 -1.85 27.10 -23.92
C ARG A 227 -2.42 27.88 -22.73
#